data_AF-A0A7C1QEQ6-F1
#
_entry.id   AF-A0A7C1QEQ6-F1
#
_cell.length_a   1.000
_cell.length_b   1.000
_cell.length_c   1.000
_cell.angle_alpha   90.00
_cell.angle_beta   90.00
_cell.angle_gamma   90.00
#
_symmetry.space_group_name_H-M   'P 1'
#
loop_
_entity.id
_entity.type
_entity.pdbx_description
1 polymer ?
#
loop_
_entity_poly.entity_id
_entity_poly.type
_entity_poly.pdbx_seq_one_letter_code
_entity_poly.pdbx_strand_id
1 'polypeptide(L)'
;MEFILEINTEEMPSAHVKAALEQMKEKLKKELSSQNIDGGQIETYGTCRRLVVVGDFAPSQKDREEEITGPPKAVAVKKDGSFSPAAKGFAKSQGVRVSELKVIKTAKGEYLGLKKIERGKPTRDILSK
;
A
#
# COMPACT_ATOMS: atom_id res chain seq x y z
N MET A 1 0.88 16.86 -1.77
CA MET A 1 0.64 17.26 -0.38
C MET A 1 1.97 17.73 0.16
N GLU A 2 2.03 19.02 0.50
CA GLU A 2 3.21 19.61 1.10
C GLU A 2 3.45 19.03 2.49
N PHE A 3 4.69 18.65 2.75
CA PHE A 3 5.12 18.06 4.01
C PHE A 3 6.36 18.79 4.52
N ILE A 4 6.34 19.10 5.82
CA ILE A 4 7.51 19.58 6.56
C ILE A 4 7.63 18.83 7.87
N LEU A 5 8.83 18.34 8.14
CA LEU A 5 9.22 17.83 9.45
C LEU A 5 10.38 18.68 9.95
N GLU A 6 10.17 19.38 11.06
CA GLU A 6 11.19 20.17 11.73
C GLU A 6 11.47 19.58 13.11
N ILE A 7 12.75 19.38 13.39
CA ILE A 7 13.25 18.88 14.67
C ILE A 7 14.23 19.91 15.21
N ASN A 8 13.91 20.51 16.35
CA ASN A 8 14.87 21.31 17.10
C ASN A 8 15.81 20.36 17.86
N THR A 9 17.09 20.70 17.87
CA THR A 9 18.12 19.93 18.56
C THR A 9 18.88 20.84 19.51
N GLU A 10 19.53 20.23 20.50
CA GLU A 10 20.66 20.88 21.17
C GLU A 10 21.79 21.10 20.16
N GLU A 11 22.86 21.80 20.58
CA GLU A 11 23.99 22.08 19.70
C GLU A 11 24.70 20.79 19.25
N MET A 12 24.60 20.52 17.95
CA MET A 12 25.23 19.39 17.29
C MET A 12 26.44 19.83 16.47
N PRO A 13 27.53 19.04 16.45
CA PRO A 13 28.62 19.25 15.51
C PRO A 13 28.13 19.22 14.05
N SER A 14 28.72 20.05 13.19
CA SER A 14 28.32 20.17 11.78
C SER A 14 28.38 18.83 11.02
N ALA A 15 29.33 17.95 11.34
CA ALA A 15 29.41 16.61 10.78
C ALA A 15 28.20 15.73 11.16
N HIS A 16 27.73 15.83 12.41
CA HIS A 16 26.55 15.12 12.87
C HIS A 16 25.27 15.65 12.22
N VAL A 17 25.16 16.97 12.03
CA VAL A 17 24.05 17.58 11.29
C VAL A 17 23.96 17.01 9.88
N LYS A 18 25.08 17.02 9.13
CA LYS A 18 25.12 16.47 7.76
C LYS A 18 24.70 15.00 7.71
N ALA A 19 25.28 14.18 8.58
CA ALA A 19 24.96 12.75 8.65
C ALA A 19 23.48 12.51 9.02
N ALA A 20 22.92 13.31 9.93
CA ALA A 20 21.51 13.22 10.32
C ALA A 20 20.58 13.58 9.16
N LEU A 21 20.86 14.66 8.42
CA LEU A 21 20.07 15.08 7.26
C LEU A 21 20.05 14.03 6.15
N GLU A 22 21.19 13.40 5.86
CA GLU A 22 21.27 12.30 4.89
C GLU A 22 20.43 11.10 5.34
N GLN A 23 20.59 10.67 6.60
CA GLN A 23 19.80 9.57 7.16
C GLN A 23 18.31 9.85 7.18
N MET A 24 17.89 11.08 7.50
CA MET A 24 16.48 11.47 7.49
C MET A 24 15.90 11.36 6.08
N LYS A 25 16.62 11.86 5.07
CA LYS A 25 16.22 11.76 3.67
C LYS A 25 16.03 10.31 3.23
N GLU A 26 17.01 9.46 3.50
CA GLU A 26 16.98 8.04 3.12
C GLU A 26 15.87 7.27 3.83
N LYS A 27 15.73 7.46 5.14
CA LYS A 27 14.69 6.80 5.93
C LYS A 27 13.30 7.22 5.49
N LEU A 28 13.07 8.51 5.26
CA LEU A 28 11.77 9.00 4.79
C LEU A 28 11.45 8.45 3.40
N LYS A 29 12.42 8.45 2.47
CA LYS A 29 12.24 7.85 1.14
C LYS A 29 11.86 6.37 1.25
N LYS A 30 12.55 5.62 2.12
CA LYS A 30 12.29 4.20 2.35
C LYS A 30 10.89 3.98 2.94
N GLU A 31 10.47 4.80 3.89
CA GLU A 31 9.15 4.67 4.51
C GLU A 31 8.01 5.02 3.54
N LEU A 32 8.15 6.09 2.74
CA LEU A 32 7.15 6.40 1.71
C LEU A 32 7.01 5.25 0.71
N SER A 33 8.13 4.67 0.29
CA SER A 33 8.13 3.52 -0.63
C SER A 33 7.54 2.26 0.01
N SER A 34 7.83 1.95 1.27
CA SER A 34 7.28 0.77 1.95
C SER A 34 5.77 0.87 2.12
N GLN A 35 5.28 2.10 2.30
CA GLN A 35 3.86 2.42 2.40
C GLN A 35 3.22 2.66 1.04
N ASN A 36 3.87 2.41 -0.11
CA ASN A 36 3.32 2.69 -1.45
C ASN A 36 2.74 4.12 -1.60
N ILE A 37 3.36 5.08 -0.92
CA ILE A 37 3.08 6.50 -1.12
C ILE A 37 4.04 7.00 -2.18
N ASP A 38 3.50 7.39 -3.33
CA ASP A 38 4.32 8.05 -4.34
C ASP A 38 4.81 9.40 -3.80
N GLY A 39 6.11 9.65 -3.93
CA GLY A 39 6.74 10.87 -3.43
C GLY A 39 7.52 11.60 -4.53
N GLY A 40 7.48 12.93 -4.47
CA GLY A 40 8.37 13.79 -5.25
C GLY A 40 9.77 13.89 -4.62
N GLN A 41 10.43 15.01 -4.91
CA GLN A 41 11.76 15.31 -4.37
C GLN A 41 11.70 15.53 -2.85
N ILE A 42 12.63 14.91 -2.11
CA ILE A 42 12.85 15.14 -0.68
C ILE A 42 14.11 15.99 -0.53
N GLU A 43 13.98 17.09 0.19
CA GLU A 43 15.06 18.01 0.49
C GLU A 43 15.25 18.15 1.99
N THR A 44 16.49 18.38 2.39
CA THR A 44 16.87 18.46 3.78
C THR A 44 17.74 19.69 4.03
N TYR A 45 17.47 20.35 5.14
CA TYR A 45 18.12 21.59 5.55
C TYR A 45 18.43 21.51 7.03
N GLY A 46 19.52 22.12 7.49
CA GLY A 46 19.81 22.10 8.91
C GLY A 46 20.91 23.05 9.35
N THR A 47 20.90 23.32 10.64
CA THR A 47 21.92 24.05 11.39
C THR A 47 22.30 23.21 12.61
N CYS A 48 23.26 23.68 13.41
CA CYS A 48 23.66 22.97 14.64
C CYS A 48 22.52 22.76 15.64
N ARG A 49 21.40 23.49 15.54
CA ARG A 49 20.27 23.40 16.49
C ARG A 49 18.94 23.04 15.84
N ARG A 50 18.94 22.66 14.56
CA ARG A 50 17.70 22.44 13.79
C ARG A 50 17.94 21.54 12.60
N LEU A 51 17.05 20.57 12.40
CA LEU A 51 16.99 19.70 11.23
C LEU A 51 15.61 19.85 10.60
N VAL A 52 15.55 19.97 9.27
CA VAL A 52 14.32 20.15 8.51
C VAL A 52 14.34 19.20 7.32
N VAL A 53 13.20 18.54 7.10
CA VAL A 53 12.91 17.79 5.88
C VAL A 53 11.68 18.39 5.25
N VAL A 54 11.76 18.69 3.95
CA VAL A 54 10.62 19.13 3.15
C VAL A 54 10.41 18.19 1.98
N GLY A 55 9.15 18.04 1.57
CA GLY A 55 8.81 17.26 0.39
C GLY A 55 7.38 17.50 -0.06
N ASP A 56 7.10 17.03 -1.28
CA ASP A 56 5.74 16.97 -1.81
C ASP A 56 5.41 15.52 -2.14
N PHE A 57 4.39 14.98 -1.46
CA PHE A 57 4.00 13.58 -1.55
C PHE A 57 2.60 13.44 -2.13
N ALA A 58 2.29 12.27 -2.70
CA ALA A 58 0.92 11.97 -3.07
C ALA A 58 -0.01 12.12 -1.85
N PRO A 59 -1.20 12.71 -2.00
CA PRO A 59 -2.12 12.94 -0.88
C PRO A 59 -2.71 11.64 -0.31
N SER A 60 -2.67 10.55 -1.06
CA SER A 60 -3.09 9.22 -0.65
C SER A 60 -2.27 8.14 -1.36
N GLN A 61 -2.26 6.94 -0.79
CA GLN A 61 -1.86 5.74 -1.52
C GLN A 61 -2.76 5.55 -2.76
N LYS A 62 -2.21 4.91 -3.79
CA LYS A 62 -3.03 4.39 -4.89
C LYS A 62 -3.90 3.24 -4.39
N ASP A 63 -5.08 3.13 -4.96
CA ASP A 63 -5.92 1.94 -4.77
C ASP A 63 -5.16 0.71 -5.26
N ARG A 64 -5.23 -0.38 -4.49
CA ARG A 64 -4.59 -1.64 -4.83
C ARG A 64 -5.67 -2.64 -5.24
N GLU A 65 -5.47 -3.26 -6.40
CA GLU A 65 -6.30 -4.37 -6.81
C GLU A 65 -5.70 -5.67 -6.25
N GLU A 66 -6.48 -6.39 -5.45
CA GLU A 66 -6.15 -7.71 -4.94
C GLU A 66 -7.04 -8.75 -5.62
N GLU A 67 -6.40 -9.75 -6.24
CA GLU A 67 -7.09 -10.90 -6.80
C GLU A 67 -7.15 -12.02 -5.76
N ILE A 68 -8.37 -12.31 -5.28
CA ILE A 68 -8.61 -13.38 -4.32
C ILE A 68 -9.09 -14.60 -5.09
N THR A 69 -8.22 -15.60 -5.21
CA THR A 69 -8.53 -16.88 -5.86
C THR A 69 -9.21 -17.82 -4.88
N GLY A 70 -10.36 -18.36 -5.28
CA GLY A 70 -11.13 -19.37 -4.56
C GLY A 70 -10.90 -20.77 -5.12
N PRO A 71 -11.93 -21.64 -5.20
CA PRO A 71 -11.79 -23.01 -5.67
C PRO A 71 -11.54 -23.11 -7.20
N PRO A 72 -10.87 -24.19 -7.68
CA PRO A 72 -10.71 -24.45 -9.10
C PRO A 72 -12.07 -24.47 -9.81
N LYS A 73 -12.15 -23.87 -11.01
CA LYS A 73 -13.39 -23.81 -11.80
C LYS A 73 -14.01 -25.21 -12.00
N ALA A 74 -13.18 -26.22 -12.19
CA ALA A 74 -13.59 -27.61 -12.38
C ALA A 74 -14.42 -28.19 -11.22
N VAL A 75 -14.20 -27.72 -9.98
CA VAL A 75 -14.96 -28.14 -8.79
C VAL A 75 -15.98 -27.09 -8.34
N ALA A 76 -15.87 -25.87 -8.87
CA ALA A 76 -16.70 -24.72 -8.52
C ALA A 76 -17.95 -24.58 -9.40
N VAL A 77 -17.86 -25.03 -10.66
CA VAL A 77 -18.96 -25.01 -11.64
C VAL A 77 -19.29 -26.44 -12.03
N LYS A 78 -20.54 -26.84 -11.82
CA LYS A 78 -21.03 -28.17 -12.21
C LYS A 78 -21.32 -28.23 -13.72
N LYS A 79 -21.48 -29.44 -14.25
CA LYS A 79 -21.80 -29.67 -15.67
C LYS A 79 -23.11 -29.03 -16.14
N ASP A 80 -24.06 -28.80 -15.23
CA ASP A 80 -25.34 -28.13 -15.48
C ASP A 80 -25.23 -26.58 -15.46
N GLY A 81 -24.02 -26.04 -15.28
CA GLY A 81 -23.79 -24.60 -15.15
C GLY A 81 -24.08 -24.04 -13.76
N SER A 82 -24.55 -24.85 -12.80
CA SER A 82 -24.81 -24.41 -11.43
C SER A 82 -23.53 -24.33 -10.59
N PHE A 83 -23.51 -23.39 -9.64
CA PHE A 83 -22.40 -23.24 -8.72
C PHE A 83 -22.42 -24.27 -7.60
N SER A 84 -21.26 -24.86 -7.32
CA SER A 84 -21.09 -25.87 -6.27
C SER A 84 -21.17 -25.26 -4.86
N PRO A 85 -21.38 -26.08 -3.82
CA PRO A 85 -21.34 -25.61 -2.43
C PRO A 85 -20.02 -24.90 -2.07
N ALA A 86 -18.90 -25.33 -2.66
CA ALA A 86 -17.60 -24.69 -2.46
C ALA A 86 -17.57 -23.26 -3.03
N ALA A 87 -18.11 -23.06 -4.24
CA ALA A 87 -18.23 -21.74 -4.85
C ALA A 87 -19.14 -20.81 -4.03
N LYS A 88 -20.28 -21.34 -3.56
CA LYS A 88 -21.22 -20.58 -2.72
C LYS A 88 -20.62 -20.23 -1.36
N GLY A 89 -19.90 -21.15 -0.74
CA GLY A 89 -19.19 -20.93 0.53
C GLY A 89 -18.10 -19.88 0.40
N PHE A 90 -17.32 -19.93 -0.69
CA PHE A 90 -16.32 -18.91 -1.00
C PHE A 90 -16.94 -17.53 -1.23
N ALA A 91 -17.99 -17.43 -2.04
CA ALA A 91 -18.69 -16.16 -2.25
C ALA A 91 -19.20 -15.57 -0.92
N LYS A 92 -19.79 -16.42 -0.07
CA LYS A 92 -20.27 -16.01 1.26
C LYS A 92 -19.13 -15.52 2.17
N SER A 93 -17.97 -16.17 2.19
CA SER A 93 -16.83 -15.73 3.00
C SER A 93 -16.24 -14.41 2.53
N GLN A 94 -16.40 -14.10 1.24
CA GLN A 94 -15.99 -12.84 0.63
C GLN A 94 -17.09 -11.77 0.65
N GLY A 95 -18.28 -12.09 1.18
CA GLY A 95 -19.41 -11.16 1.31
C GLY A 95 -20.07 -10.78 -0.02
N VAL A 96 -19.85 -11.56 -1.09
CA VAL A 96 -20.39 -11.32 -2.44
C VAL A 96 -21.35 -12.42 -2.87
N ARG A 97 -22.12 -12.19 -3.92
CA ARG A 97 -22.94 -13.24 -4.55
C ARG A 97 -22.05 -14.15 -5.38
N VAL A 98 -22.41 -15.42 -5.47
CA VAL A 98 -21.65 -16.40 -6.27
C VAL A 98 -21.61 -16.04 -7.76
N SER A 99 -22.61 -15.31 -8.25
CA SER A 99 -22.68 -14.76 -9.61
C SER A 99 -21.68 -13.64 -9.88
N GLU A 100 -21.12 -13.01 -8.84
CA GLU A 100 -20.12 -11.95 -8.97
C GLU A 100 -18.68 -12.50 -9.08
N LEU A 101 -18.51 -13.81 -8.84
CA LEU A 101 -17.23 -14.48 -9.02
C LEU A 101 -16.85 -14.53 -10.51
N LYS A 102 -15.59 -14.23 -10.79
CA LYS A 102 -15.00 -14.29 -12.13
C LYS A 102 -14.04 -15.46 -12.23
N VAL A 103 -13.84 -15.94 -13.45
CA VAL A 103 -12.79 -16.93 -13.72
C VAL A 103 -11.45 -16.19 -13.82
N ILE A 104 -10.52 -16.53 -12.93
CA ILE A 104 -9.15 -16.03 -12.91
C ILE A 104 -8.24 -17.14 -13.45
N LYS A 105 -7.45 -16.81 -14.48
CA LYS A 105 -6.47 -17.73 -15.07
C LYS A 105 -5.15 -17.59 -14.33
N THR A 106 -4.68 -18.69 -13.75
CA THR A 106 -3.39 -18.77 -13.07
C THR A 106 -2.50 -19.80 -13.76
N ALA A 107 -1.21 -19.82 -13.46
CA ALA A 107 -0.30 -20.87 -13.94
C ALA A 107 -0.73 -22.29 -13.53
N LYS A 108 -1.56 -22.43 -12.48
CA LYS A 108 -2.09 -23.70 -11.97
C LYS A 108 -3.48 -24.05 -12.52
N GLY A 109 -4.01 -23.27 -13.47
CA GLY A 109 -5.31 -23.49 -14.11
C GLY A 109 -6.34 -22.37 -13.85
N GLU A 110 -7.60 -22.66 -14.19
CA GLU A 110 -8.73 -21.74 -14.04
C GLU A 110 -9.38 -21.86 -12.65
N TYR A 111 -9.50 -20.75 -11.95
CA TYR A 111 -10.10 -20.66 -10.61
C TYR A 111 -11.28 -19.69 -10.62
N LEU A 112 -12.28 -19.91 -9.77
CA LEU A 112 -13.22 -18.83 -9.45
C LEU A 112 -12.59 -17.91 -8.43
N GLY A 113 -12.74 -16.61 -8.59
CA GLY A 113 -12.21 -15.60 -7.68
C GLY A 113 -12.92 -14.27 -7.82
N LEU A 114 -12.44 -13.25 -7.11
CA LEU A 114 -12.88 -11.88 -7.28
C LEU A 114 -11.67 -10.93 -7.32
N LYS A 115 -11.89 -9.77 -7.94
CA LYS A 115 -10.99 -8.63 -7.89
C LYS A 115 -11.54 -7.67 -6.84
N LYS A 116 -10.83 -7.51 -5.74
CA LYS A 116 -11.18 -6.57 -4.68
C LYS A 116 -10.30 -5.34 -4.82
N ILE A 117 -10.91 -4.16 -4.82
CA ILE A 117 -10.18 -2.90 -4.77
C ILE A 117 -10.03 -2.52 -3.30
N GLU A 118 -8.81 -2.62 -2.79
CA GLU A 118 -8.44 -2.03 -1.51
C GLU A 118 -8.17 -0.54 -1.73
N ARG A 119 -8.99 0.30 -1.09
CA ARG A 119 -8.84 1.75 -1.19
C ARG A 119 -7.56 2.19 -0.48
N GLY A 120 -6.76 3.00 -1.16
CA GLY A 120 -5.58 3.62 -0.55
C GLY A 120 -5.97 4.51 0.63
N LYS A 121 -5.08 4.64 1.61
CA LYS A 121 -5.30 5.53 2.76
C LYS A 121 -4.74 6.92 2.50
N PRO A 122 -5.31 7.98 3.10
CA PRO A 122 -4.71 9.31 3.07
C PRO A 122 -3.29 9.27 3.64
N THR A 123 -2.35 9.91 2.96
CA THR A 123 -0.93 9.96 3.37
C THR A 123 -0.78 10.57 4.76
N ARG A 124 -1.60 11.58 5.08
CA ARG A 124 -1.63 12.19 6.41
C ARG A 124 -1.88 11.18 7.53
N ASP A 125 -2.81 10.24 7.34
CA ASP A 125 -3.19 9.26 8.36
C ASP A 125 -2.14 8.16 8.55
N ILE A 126 -1.29 7.96 7.55
CA ILE A 126 -0.16 7.03 7.59
C ILE A 126 1.01 7.68 8.34
N LEU A 127 1.36 8.92 7.98
CA LEU A 127 2.50 9.65 8.56
C LEU A 127 2.25 10.15 9.99
N SER A 128 1.00 10.20 10.45
CA SER A 128 0.65 10.63 11.82
C SER A 128 0.76 9.52 12.87
N LYS A 129 1.28 8.34 12.51
CA LYS A 129 1.44 7.18 13.40
C LYS A 129 2.91 6.98 13.76
#